data_AF-A0A519WVV9-F1
#
_entry.id   AF-A0A519WVV9-F1
#
_cell.length_a   1.000
_cell.length_b   1.000
_cell.length_c   1.000
_cell.angle_alpha   90.00
_cell.angle_beta   90.00
_cell.angle_gamma   90.00
#
_symmetry.space_group_name_H-M   'P 1'
#
loop_
_entity.id
_entity.type
_entity.pdbx_description
1 polymer ?
#
loop_
_entity_poly.entity_id
_entity_poly.type
_entity_poly.pdbx_seq_one_letter_code
_entity_poly.pdbx_strand_id
1 'polypeptide(L)'
;MRRIISIPILAAYCCLILPFVTLAQENGYPEQYGKPFKGVPDRRDVILYQVNTRAFSKTGDFAGVTARLDAIKDLGVNVIYLMPIYPVGKLKGANSPYATMDYDSVGKEFGTLKDLRTLVDGAHKRNIAVMLDIVANHTSWDHPWIEKPGYYLRDSIG
;
A
#
# COMPACT_ATOMS: atom_id res chain seq x y z
N MET A 1 -60.26 -12.16 -52.62
CA MET A 1 -59.11 -13.09 -52.61
C MET A 1 -57.86 -12.36 -52.12
N ARG A 2 -57.27 -12.86 -51.03
CA ARG A 2 -55.86 -12.80 -50.55
C ARG A 2 -55.00 -11.51 -50.64
N ARG A 3 -54.80 -10.92 -49.44
CA ARG A 3 -53.60 -10.33 -48.77
C ARG A 3 -52.24 -10.25 -49.48
N ILE A 4 -51.55 -9.10 -49.32
CA ILE A 4 -50.10 -8.92 -48.99
C ILE A 4 -49.96 -7.59 -48.20
N ILE A 5 -50.04 -7.59 -46.86
CA ILE A 5 -48.96 -7.46 -45.83
C ILE A 5 -48.03 -6.23 -45.99
N SER A 6 -48.27 -5.23 -45.13
CA SER A 6 -47.39 -4.10 -44.77
C SER A 6 -46.54 -4.45 -43.55
N ILE A 7 -45.23 -4.15 -43.57
CA ILE A 7 -44.37 -4.14 -42.38
C ILE A 7 -43.60 -2.80 -42.38
N PRO A 8 -43.88 -1.87 -41.44
CA PRO A 8 -42.93 -0.81 -41.11
C PRO A 8 -41.94 -1.34 -40.08
N ILE A 9 -40.64 -1.14 -40.34
CA ILE A 9 -39.57 -1.48 -39.40
C ILE A 9 -39.61 -0.49 -38.23
N LEU A 10 -40.00 -1.02 -37.08
CA LEU A 10 -39.99 -0.39 -35.77
C LEU A 10 -38.52 -0.15 -35.35
N ALA A 11 -38.09 1.11 -35.33
CA ALA A 11 -36.79 1.51 -34.82
C ALA A 11 -36.70 1.20 -33.31
N ALA A 12 -35.66 0.47 -32.94
CA ALA A 12 -35.46 -0.14 -31.64
C ALA A 12 -35.32 0.90 -30.51
N TYR A 13 -36.35 0.97 -29.66
CA TYR A 13 -36.22 1.40 -28.27
C TYR A 13 -35.71 0.22 -27.44
N CYS A 14 -34.39 0.10 -27.28
CA CYS A 14 -33.79 -0.70 -26.20
C CYS A 14 -32.29 -0.37 -26.04
N CYS A 15 -31.97 0.71 -25.34
CA CYS A 15 -30.68 0.84 -24.67
C CYS A 15 -30.97 0.99 -23.17
N LEU A 16 -31.35 -0.14 -22.59
CA LEU A 16 -31.35 -0.37 -21.15
C LEU A 16 -29.91 -0.18 -20.63
N ILE A 17 -29.77 0.76 -19.70
CA ILE A 17 -29.03 0.61 -18.45
C ILE A 17 -27.81 -0.32 -18.57
N LEU A 18 -26.69 0.20 -19.05
CA LEU A 18 -25.41 -0.42 -18.76
C LEU A 18 -25.15 -0.22 -17.26
N PRO A 19 -25.00 -1.28 -16.45
CA PRO A 19 -24.36 -1.09 -15.17
C PRO A 19 -22.96 -0.56 -15.49
N PHE A 20 -22.52 0.46 -14.75
CA PHE A 20 -21.11 0.80 -14.68
C PHE A 20 -20.38 -0.46 -14.18
N VAL A 21 -19.96 -1.30 -15.12
CA VAL A 21 -18.98 -2.34 -14.87
C VAL A 21 -17.71 -1.57 -14.60
N THR A 22 -17.37 -1.43 -13.32
CA THR A 22 -16.03 -1.05 -12.90
C THR A 22 -15.11 -1.99 -13.66
N LEU A 23 -14.27 -1.43 -14.55
CA LEU A 23 -13.23 -2.19 -15.22
C LEU A 23 -12.30 -2.71 -14.12
N ALA A 24 -12.56 -3.94 -13.67
CA ALA A 24 -11.68 -4.65 -12.78
C ALA A 24 -10.35 -4.84 -13.52
N GLN A 25 -9.29 -4.39 -12.88
CA GLN A 25 -7.95 -4.30 -13.44
C GLN A 25 -7.41 -5.72 -13.72
N GLU A 26 -7.51 -6.21 -14.96
CA GLU A 26 -6.99 -7.51 -15.45
C GLU A 26 -5.44 -7.58 -15.53
N ASN A 27 -4.71 -6.75 -14.76
CA ASN A 27 -3.27 -6.57 -14.97
C ASN A 27 -2.38 -7.37 -14.00
N GLY A 28 -2.91 -8.35 -13.28
CA GLY A 28 -2.14 -9.15 -12.32
C GLY A 28 -1.64 -8.39 -11.08
N TYR A 29 -2.03 -7.12 -10.91
CA TYR A 29 -1.77 -6.34 -9.70
C TYR A 29 -2.77 -6.74 -8.60
N PRO A 30 -2.35 -6.72 -7.33
CA PRO A 30 -3.24 -7.00 -6.22
C PRO A 30 -4.42 -6.02 -6.21
N GLU A 31 -5.59 -6.51 -5.81
CA GLU A 31 -6.77 -5.67 -5.63
C GLU A 31 -6.45 -4.53 -4.65
N GLN A 32 -6.78 -3.30 -5.06
CA GLN A 32 -6.61 -2.11 -4.21
C GLN A 32 -7.31 -2.34 -2.88
N TYR A 33 -6.57 -2.22 -1.77
CA TYR A 33 -7.17 -2.26 -0.45
C TYR A 33 -7.97 -0.98 -0.18
N GLY A 34 -9.28 -1.14 0.01
CA GLY A 34 -10.17 -0.06 0.43
C GLY A 34 -10.32 1.05 -0.61
N LYS A 35 -10.90 2.18 -0.18
CA LYS A 35 -11.03 3.38 -1.01
C LYS A 35 -9.77 4.23 -0.86
N PRO A 36 -9.18 4.76 -1.96
CA PRO A 36 -8.08 5.70 -1.87
C PRO A 36 -8.39 6.87 -0.93
N PHE A 37 -7.45 7.18 -0.03
CA PHE A 37 -7.61 8.26 0.91
C PHE A 37 -7.52 9.61 0.19
N LYS A 38 -8.58 10.42 0.30
CA LYS A 38 -8.68 11.73 -0.38
C LYS A 38 -8.03 12.88 0.40
N GLY A 39 -7.66 12.66 1.67
CA GLY A 39 -7.11 13.70 2.55
C GLY A 39 -5.59 13.85 2.48
N VAL A 40 -4.95 13.48 1.37
CA VAL A 40 -3.53 13.73 1.17
C VAL A 40 -3.34 15.25 0.98
N PRO A 41 -2.54 15.93 1.82
CA PRO A 41 -2.35 17.38 1.74
C PRO A 41 -1.54 17.80 0.50
N ASP A 42 -1.60 19.08 0.11
CA ASP A 42 -0.62 19.63 -0.83
C ASP A 42 0.78 19.52 -0.22
N ARG A 43 1.79 19.30 -1.07
CA ARG A 43 3.17 19.11 -0.62
C ARG A 43 3.70 20.27 0.22
N ARG A 44 3.19 21.50 0.03
CA ARG A 44 3.60 22.70 0.77
C ARG A 44 3.02 22.76 2.19
N ASP A 45 1.95 22.00 2.44
CA ASP A 45 1.21 21.99 3.70
C ASP A 45 1.53 20.75 4.55
N VAL A 46 2.48 19.91 4.12
CA VAL A 46 2.85 18.68 4.82
C VAL A 46 3.52 19.00 6.16
N ILE A 47 2.94 18.49 7.23
CA ILE A 47 3.54 18.39 8.56
C ILE A 47 3.78 16.89 8.80
N LEU A 48 5.00 16.46 8.52
CA LEU A 48 5.41 15.06 8.52
C LEU A 48 5.90 14.63 9.91
N TYR A 49 5.48 13.45 10.35
CA TYR A 49 6.05 12.79 11.53
C TYR A 49 6.57 11.40 11.16
N GLN A 50 7.89 11.21 11.28
CA GLN A 50 8.49 9.90 11.04
C GLN A 50 8.39 9.03 12.30
N VAL A 51 7.90 7.80 12.11
CA VAL A 51 7.75 6.81 13.18
C VAL A 51 8.76 5.69 12.97
N ASN A 52 9.67 5.53 13.94
CA ASN A 52 10.41 4.30 14.12
C ASN A 52 9.54 3.32 14.93
N THR A 53 8.83 2.42 14.25
CA THR A 53 7.85 1.51 14.88
C THR A 53 8.45 0.72 16.05
N ARG A 54 9.69 0.23 15.93
CA ARG A 54 10.38 -0.54 16.98
C ARG A 54 10.58 0.26 18.26
N ALA A 55 10.87 1.55 18.15
CA ALA A 55 11.25 2.42 19.26
C ALA A 55 10.09 3.29 19.79
N PHE A 56 9.00 3.42 19.04
CA PHE A 56 7.95 4.40 19.31
C PHE A 56 7.07 4.07 20.52
N SER A 57 6.90 2.77 20.82
CA SER A 57 6.09 2.27 21.93
C SER A 57 6.82 1.15 22.66
N LYS A 58 6.32 0.77 23.84
CA LYS A 58 6.81 -0.39 24.58
C LYS A 58 6.63 -1.72 23.82
N THR A 59 5.58 -1.82 23.01
CA THR A 59 5.30 -3.02 22.20
C THR A 59 6.14 -3.08 20.92
N GLY A 60 6.57 -1.92 20.40
CA GLY A 60 7.43 -1.84 19.21
C GLY A 60 6.74 -2.22 17.90
N ASP A 61 5.40 -2.16 17.85
CA ASP A 61 4.56 -2.69 16.77
C ASP A 61 3.49 -1.70 16.28
N PHE A 62 2.70 -2.07 15.26
CA PHE A 62 1.65 -1.21 14.72
C PHE A 62 0.54 -0.91 15.72
N ALA A 63 0.23 -1.83 16.63
CA ALA A 63 -0.76 -1.60 17.68
C ALA A 63 -0.32 -0.45 18.61
N GLY A 64 0.97 -0.42 18.97
CA GLY A 64 1.57 0.66 19.75
C GLY A 64 1.53 2.02 19.06
N VAL A 65 1.73 2.06 17.74
CA VAL A 65 1.57 3.29 16.95
C VAL A 65 0.10 3.70 16.88
N THR A 66 -0.80 2.76 16.60
CA THR A 66 -2.25 2.98 16.51
C THR A 66 -2.81 3.60 17.78
N ALA A 67 -2.36 3.12 18.95
CA ALA A 67 -2.79 3.61 20.26
C ALA A 67 -2.42 5.08 20.54
N ARG A 68 -1.49 5.67 19.78
CA ARG A 68 -1.03 7.06 19.96
C ARG A 68 -1.39 7.99 18.80
N LEU A 69 -2.24 7.55 17.87
CA LEU A 69 -2.64 8.37 16.72
C LEU A 69 -3.30 9.71 17.12
N ASP A 70 -4.02 9.75 18.25
CA ASP A 70 -4.57 11.00 18.78
C ASP A 70 -3.45 11.95 19.22
N ALA A 71 -2.46 11.45 19.97
CA ALA A 71 -1.31 12.26 20.36
C ALA A 71 -0.48 12.75 19.16
N ILE A 72 -0.35 11.95 18.10
CA ILE A 72 0.28 12.39 16.84
C ILE A 72 -0.55 13.49 16.19
N LYS A 73 -1.88 13.36 16.18
CA LYS A 73 -2.79 14.36 15.63
C LYS A 73 -2.71 15.69 16.38
N ASP A 74 -2.61 15.65 17.70
CA ASP A 74 -2.53 16.84 18.57
C ASP A 74 -1.29 17.70 18.29
N LEU A 75 -0.22 17.12 17.73
CA LEU A 75 0.94 17.86 17.25
C LEU A 75 0.69 18.66 15.96
N GLY A 76 -0.49 18.52 15.34
CA GLY A 76 -0.83 19.12 14.05
C GLY A 76 -0.38 18.30 12.84
N VAL A 77 0.11 17.07 13.05
CA VAL A 77 0.59 16.18 11.99
C VAL A 77 -0.56 15.82 11.03
N ASN A 78 -0.26 15.85 9.73
CA ASN A 78 -1.18 15.44 8.67
C ASN A 78 -0.62 14.31 7.79
N VAL A 79 0.65 13.92 7.96
CA VAL A 79 1.25 12.75 7.31
C VAL A 79 2.14 12.00 8.30
N ILE A 80 1.89 10.70 8.47
CA ILE A 80 2.79 9.78 9.17
C ILE A 80 3.68 9.10 8.14
N TYR A 81 4.99 9.12 8.38
CA TYR A 81 5.98 8.36 7.61
C TYR A 81 6.49 7.20 8.46
N LEU A 82 6.12 5.97 8.08
CA LEU A 82 6.63 4.78 8.74
C LEU A 82 8.01 4.45 8.18
N MET A 83 9.00 4.27 9.06
CA MET A 83 10.24 3.56 8.70
C MET A 83 9.93 2.17 8.10
N PRO A 84 10.89 1.50 7.41
CA PRO A 84 10.61 0.26 6.71
C PRO A 84 9.92 -0.78 7.60
N ILE A 85 8.83 -1.34 7.08
CA ILE A 85 7.92 -2.25 7.79
C ILE A 85 8.09 -3.71 7.38
N TYR A 86 9.08 -3.97 6.53
CA TYR A 86 9.28 -5.26 5.87
C TYR A 86 10.05 -6.23 6.76
N PRO A 87 10.00 -7.54 6.48
CA PRO A 87 10.93 -8.49 7.09
C PRO A 87 12.38 -8.08 6.83
N VAL A 88 13.18 -8.09 7.89
CA VAL A 88 14.61 -7.77 7.83
C VAL A 88 15.41 -9.04 7.56
N GLY A 89 16.30 -8.95 6.59
CA GLY A 89 17.22 -10.03 6.25
C GLY A 89 18.22 -10.31 7.36
N LYS A 90 18.60 -11.58 7.49
CA LYS A 90 19.51 -12.08 8.52
C LYS A 90 20.91 -12.31 7.97
N LEU A 91 21.02 -12.68 6.68
CA LEU A 91 22.30 -12.99 6.07
C LEU A 91 23.16 -11.73 5.93
N LYS A 92 24.34 -11.73 6.57
CA LYS A 92 25.31 -10.61 6.57
C LYS A 92 24.70 -9.24 6.96
N GLY A 93 23.58 -9.25 7.71
CA GLY A 93 22.83 -8.06 8.09
C GLY A 93 23.17 -7.56 9.49
N ALA A 94 22.93 -6.26 9.74
CA ALA A 94 23.10 -5.62 11.04
C ALA A 94 21.76 -5.38 11.77
N ASN A 95 20.73 -6.18 11.46
CA ASN A 95 19.35 -5.99 11.93
C ASN A 95 18.77 -4.58 11.64
N SER A 96 19.26 -3.93 10.57
CA SER A 96 18.74 -2.65 10.09
C SER A 96 17.40 -2.84 9.40
N PRO A 97 16.36 -2.03 9.66
CA PRO A 97 15.09 -2.10 8.93
C PRO A 97 15.25 -1.84 7.43
N TYR A 98 16.34 -1.20 7.01
CA TYR A 98 16.65 -0.92 5.61
C TYR A 98 17.23 -2.12 4.83
N ALA A 99 17.54 -3.24 5.51
CA ALA A 99 17.94 -4.49 4.86
C ALA A 99 16.70 -5.37 4.61
N THR A 100 15.85 -4.96 3.67
CA THR A 100 14.58 -5.64 3.36
C THR A 100 14.79 -6.99 2.69
N MET A 101 14.10 -8.02 3.17
CA MET A 101 14.11 -9.40 2.66
C MET A 101 12.89 -9.73 1.78
N ASP A 102 11.77 -9.02 1.96
CA ASP A 102 10.54 -9.24 1.19
C ASP A 102 9.66 -7.98 1.21
N TYR A 103 9.43 -7.36 0.05
CA TYR A 103 8.58 -6.17 -0.08
C TYR A 103 7.07 -6.47 -0.11
N ASP A 104 6.67 -7.73 -0.29
CA ASP A 104 5.26 -8.11 -0.41
C ASP A 104 4.63 -8.46 0.95
N SER A 105 5.42 -8.44 2.03
CA SER A 105 4.95 -8.79 3.37
C SER A 105 5.35 -7.79 4.45
N VAL A 106 4.72 -7.95 5.61
CA VAL A 106 5.01 -7.18 6.81
C VAL A 106 5.96 -7.99 7.70
N GLY A 107 6.95 -7.32 8.27
CA GLY A 107 7.83 -7.90 9.28
C GLY A 107 7.03 -8.39 10.49
N LYS A 108 7.17 -9.67 10.84
CA LYS A 108 6.41 -10.29 11.94
C LYS A 108 6.55 -9.58 13.28
N GLU A 109 7.65 -8.86 13.50
CA GLU A 109 7.89 -8.04 14.69
C GLU A 109 6.91 -6.86 14.83
N PHE A 110 6.31 -6.40 13.72
CA PHE A 110 5.35 -5.30 13.72
C PHE A 110 3.89 -5.77 13.75
N GLY A 111 3.65 -7.07 13.59
CA GLY A 111 2.33 -7.69 13.51
C GLY A 111 2.04 -8.25 12.12
N THR A 112 0.81 -8.06 11.65
CA THR A 112 0.29 -8.58 10.38
C THR A 112 -0.11 -7.47 9.41
N LEU A 113 -0.38 -7.83 8.16
CA LEU A 113 -0.97 -6.89 7.20
C LEU A 113 -2.31 -6.31 7.70
N LYS A 114 -3.09 -7.06 8.47
CA LYS A 114 -4.34 -6.57 9.08
C LYS A 114 -4.08 -5.49 10.13
N ASP A 115 -2.99 -5.62 10.90
CA ASP A 115 -2.61 -4.62 11.90
C ASP A 115 -2.12 -3.33 11.23
N LEU A 116 -1.35 -3.43 10.14
CA LEU A 116 -0.99 -2.28 9.32
C LEU A 116 -2.24 -1.58 8.77
N ARG A 117 -3.19 -2.35 8.22
CA ARG A 117 -4.47 -1.81 7.73
C ARG A 117 -5.25 -1.10 8.84
N THR A 118 -5.25 -1.64 10.05
CA THR A 118 -5.90 -1.02 11.22
C THR A 118 -5.26 0.32 11.58
N LEU A 119 -3.93 0.40 11.54
CA LEU A 119 -3.18 1.65 11.73
C LEU A 119 -3.54 2.68 10.66
N VAL A 120 -3.53 2.27 9.39
CA VAL A 120 -3.83 3.13 8.24
C VAL A 120 -5.26 3.66 8.30
N ASP A 121 -6.24 2.79 8.58
CA ASP A 121 -7.64 3.19 8.77
C ASP A 121 -7.81 4.15 9.95
N GLY A 122 -7.09 3.90 11.05
CA GLY A 122 -7.05 4.77 12.22
C GLY A 122 -6.49 6.16 11.91
N ALA A 123 -5.44 6.24 11.12
CA ALA A 123 -4.82 7.49 10.68
C ALA A 123 -5.74 8.26 9.72
N HIS A 124 -6.32 7.57 8.73
CA HIS A 124 -7.25 8.17 7.78
C HIS A 124 -8.49 8.77 8.46
N LYS A 125 -9.04 8.11 9.49
CA LYS A 125 -10.14 8.65 10.31
C LYS A 125 -9.81 10.00 10.98
N ARG A 126 -8.53 10.32 11.15
CA ARG A 126 -8.01 11.57 11.75
C ARG A 126 -7.53 12.58 10.70
N ASN A 127 -7.82 12.34 9.42
CA ASN A 127 -7.27 13.07 8.29
C ASN A 127 -5.73 13.10 8.31
N ILE A 128 -5.12 11.95 8.55
CA ILE A 128 -3.66 11.76 8.48
C ILE A 128 -3.36 10.77 7.35
N ALA A 129 -2.58 11.17 6.36
CA ALA A 129 -2.07 10.26 5.34
C ALA A 129 -0.94 9.37 5.91
N VAL A 130 -0.77 8.18 5.35
CA VAL A 130 0.33 7.27 5.74
C VAL A 130 1.25 7.03 4.54
N MET A 131 2.55 7.23 4.74
CA MET A 131 3.61 7.00 3.78
C MET A 131 4.50 5.85 4.26
N LEU A 132 4.78 4.90 3.38
CA LEU A 132 5.68 3.78 3.63
C LEU A 132 7.08 4.08 3.08
N ASP A 133 8.10 3.65 3.80
CA ASP A 133 9.48 3.70 3.35
C ASP A 133 9.80 2.59 2.35
N ILE A 134 10.05 2.92 1.08
CA ILE A 134 10.46 1.96 0.05
C ILE A 134 11.95 2.14 -0.24
N VAL A 135 12.74 1.17 0.20
CA VAL A 135 14.19 1.13 -0.05
C VAL A 135 14.47 0.44 -1.37
N ALA A 136 14.39 1.14 -2.50
CA ALA A 136 14.52 0.52 -3.82
C ALA A 136 15.98 0.33 -4.30
N ASN A 137 16.97 0.93 -3.62
CA ASN A 137 18.37 0.90 -4.05
C ASN A 137 19.07 -0.45 -3.81
N HIS A 138 18.66 -1.20 -2.78
CA HIS A 138 19.26 -2.47 -2.39
C HIS A 138 18.27 -3.31 -1.59
N THR A 139 18.61 -4.58 -1.40
CA THR A 139 17.89 -5.52 -0.53
C THR A 139 18.87 -6.23 0.42
N SER A 140 18.36 -7.08 1.31
CA SER A 140 19.22 -8.02 2.04
C SER A 140 19.80 -9.12 1.13
N TRP A 141 20.84 -9.79 1.60
CA TRP A 141 21.52 -10.88 0.91
C TRP A 141 20.69 -12.16 0.78
N ASP A 142 19.67 -12.32 1.62
CA ASP A 142 18.71 -13.41 1.60
C ASP A 142 17.39 -13.04 0.89
N HIS A 143 17.34 -11.89 0.20
CA HIS A 143 16.21 -11.52 -0.63
C HIS A 143 16.09 -12.45 -1.85
N PRO A 144 14.89 -12.96 -2.21
CA PRO A 144 14.69 -13.83 -3.37
C PRO A 144 15.13 -13.25 -4.72
N TRP A 145 15.36 -11.95 -4.78
CA TRP A 145 15.82 -11.26 -5.98
C TRP A 145 17.31 -11.45 -6.25
N ILE A 146 18.12 -11.82 -5.26
CA ILE A 146 19.57 -12.06 -5.43
C ILE A 146 19.84 -13.08 -6.54
N GLU A 147 18.96 -14.07 -6.68
CA GLU A 147 19.04 -15.10 -7.71
C GLU A 147 18.48 -14.67 -9.08
N LYS A 148 17.94 -13.45 -9.21
CA LYS A 148 17.35 -12.95 -10.45
C LYS A 148 18.43 -12.35 -11.34
N PRO A 149 18.65 -12.89 -12.57
CA PRO A 149 19.65 -12.34 -13.48
C PRO A 149 19.36 -10.88 -13.82
N GLY A 150 20.39 -10.03 -13.77
CA GLY A 150 20.30 -8.62 -14.15
C GLY A 150 19.67 -7.68 -13.13
N TYR A 151 19.21 -8.16 -11.97
CA TYR A 151 18.59 -7.31 -10.94
C TYR A 151 19.62 -6.61 -10.05
N TYR A 152 20.85 -7.12 -9.97
CA TYR A 152 21.92 -6.58 -9.13
C TYR A 152 23.18 -6.33 -9.95
N LEU A 153 23.91 -5.30 -9.55
CA LEU A 153 25.29 -5.12 -9.96
C LEU A 153 26.14 -6.24 -9.35
N ARG A 154 27.03 -6.80 -10.17
CA ARG A 154 27.98 -7.84 -9.78
C ARG A 154 29.39 -7.30 -9.97
N ASP A 155 30.31 -7.74 -9.12
CA ASP A 155 31.71 -7.40 -9.28
C ASP A 155 32.37 -8.31 -10.35
N SER A 156 33.69 -8.28 -10.45
CA SER A 156 34.43 -9.06 -11.44
C SER A 156 34.38 -10.58 -11.21
N ILE A 157 34.03 -11.03 -10.02
CA ILE A 157 33.96 -12.47 -9.67
C ILE A 157 32.53 -13.02 -9.69
N GLY A 158 31.54 -12.15 -9.86
CA GLY A 158 30.13 -12.52 -10.08
C GLY A 158 29.27 -12.45 -8.84
#